data_AF-A0A415N8V0-F1
#
_entry.id   AF-A0A415N8V0-F1
#
_cell.length_a   1.000
_cell.length_b   1.000
_cell.length_c   1.000
_cell.angle_alpha   90.00
_cell.angle_beta   90.00
_cell.angle_gamma   90.00
#
_symmetry.space_group_name_H-M   'P 1'
#
loop_
_entity.id
_entity.type
_entity.pdbx_description
1 polymer ?
#
loop_
_entity_poly.entity_id
_entity_poly.type
_entity_poly.pdbx_seq_one_letter_code
_entity_poly.pdbx_strand_id
1 'polypeptide(L)'
;MKMKIKKFGWIIMMCTAIAIGNVMSSCSDDTNGENGGNGGNGSTDPEVTYDGTTAYSKGVLFNNGTELGNGDQHFVFTGDVTLEKGTYLLKGWVYVADGAKLRIPAGTIIKGDKQTMASLIIEPGGYVEMKGTKEAPIVMTSEEAPGQRRPGDWGGLIIGGKAKNNQGTQQIEGGPRTIHGGSNDADNSGIFQYIRVEFAGYPFETDKEINGITFGSVGSGTTIDHLQVSYSNDDSFEWFGGAVNCKYLVAYKGWDDEFDTDNGFSGTVQYCLSIRDPRIADTSQSNGFESDNNGTGADIAPFTTATFKNVTFIGPMAAKNTDFQNTSEYITAGDMYPDNKSKLGLFQSAIQIRRSSKLSCENTLAVGYPIGLIVDGEKGNTVQYSKNGDFHLKNIIFAGMGVVGSDNNKKYEDYLYNRETGTYDESQVSYSHTFFKSEASNKVMTEAELGLADPMNTGQNYCPATAIMGTDGNYIGAFRDTNDNWLEGWTNFDPQNTVY
;
A
#
# COMPACT_ATOMS: atom_id res chain seq x y z
N MET A 1 -34.88 -13.19 49.45
CA MET A 1 -34.03 -14.39 49.59
C MET A 1 -32.60 -13.97 49.30
N LYS A 2 -31.67 -14.25 50.22
CA LYS A 2 -30.24 -13.88 50.23
C LYS A 2 -29.54 -14.33 48.93
N MET A 3 -28.60 -13.58 48.32
CA MET A 3 -27.13 -13.58 48.54
C MET A 3 -26.53 -13.18 47.17
N LYS A 4 -25.34 -12.59 46.94
CA LYS A 4 -24.24 -12.03 47.74
C LYS A 4 -23.38 -11.25 46.74
N ILE A 5 -23.05 -9.99 47.02
CA ILE A 5 -22.07 -9.19 46.29
C ILE A 5 -20.67 -9.63 46.74
N LYS A 6 -19.76 -9.92 45.81
CA LYS A 6 -18.32 -10.10 46.09
C LYS A 6 -17.55 -8.87 45.63
N LYS A 7 -16.93 -8.20 46.60
CA LYS A 7 -15.86 -7.21 46.45
C LYS A 7 -14.55 -7.92 46.12
N PHE A 8 -13.81 -7.39 45.16
CA PHE A 8 -12.34 -7.41 45.05
C PHE A 8 -11.98 -5.93 44.87
N GLY A 9 -11.09 -5.27 45.60
CA GLY A 9 -9.87 -5.73 46.25
C GLY A 9 -8.72 -4.97 45.60
N TRP A 10 -8.48 -3.73 46.05
CA TRP A 10 -7.44 -2.81 45.61
C TRP A 10 -6.03 -3.42 45.62
N ILE A 11 -5.24 -3.16 44.58
CA ILE A 11 -3.78 -3.03 44.68
C ILE A 11 -3.40 -1.73 43.96
N ILE A 12 -3.00 -0.75 44.77
CA ILE A 12 -2.36 0.50 44.36
C ILE A 12 -0.86 0.19 44.29
N MET A 13 -0.23 0.36 43.13
CA MET A 13 1.22 0.35 43.02
C MET A 13 1.71 1.79 42.84
N MET A 14 2.26 2.33 43.93
CA MET A 14 3.03 3.57 43.95
C MET A 14 4.33 3.35 43.19
N CYS A 15 4.62 4.17 42.18
CA CYS A 15 5.97 4.35 41.66
C CYS A 15 6.47 5.73 42.03
N THR A 16 7.59 5.70 42.73
CA THR A 16 8.29 6.79 43.41
C THR A 16 8.95 7.73 42.40
N ALA A 17 8.65 9.03 42.50
CA ALA A 17 9.41 10.07 41.85
C ALA A 17 10.75 10.27 42.57
N ILE A 18 11.87 10.13 41.85
CA ILE A 18 13.18 10.59 42.33
C ILE A 18 13.50 11.87 41.56
N ALA A 19 13.38 12.99 42.27
CA ALA A 19 13.97 14.25 41.90
C ALA A 19 15.43 14.27 42.33
N ILE A 20 16.35 14.59 41.41
CA ILE A 20 17.68 15.08 41.76
C ILE A 20 17.85 16.40 41.00
N GLY A 21 17.90 17.48 41.77
CA GLY A 21 18.25 18.81 41.31
C GLY A 21 19.65 19.22 41.75
N ASN A 22 20.01 20.40 41.23
CA ASN A 22 21.21 21.22 41.46
C ASN A 22 22.37 20.88 40.50
N VAL A 23 23.05 21.85 39.88
CA VAL A 23 23.45 23.17 40.39
C VAL A 23 23.57 24.16 39.21
N MET A 24 23.03 25.37 39.37
CA MET A 24 23.38 26.52 38.52
C MET A 24 24.76 27.04 38.91
N SER A 25 25.64 27.26 37.92
CA SER A 25 26.77 28.18 38.06
C SER A 25 26.71 29.21 36.95
N SER A 26 26.53 30.46 37.38
CA SER A 26 26.67 31.68 36.60
C SER A 26 28.16 32.02 36.46
N CYS A 27 28.61 32.32 35.25
CA CYS A 27 29.70 33.26 35.00
C CYS A 27 29.33 34.09 33.77
N SER A 28 29.04 35.36 34.03
CA SER A 28 29.12 36.47 33.08
C SER A 28 30.56 36.59 32.56
N ASP A 29 30.73 36.84 31.27
CA ASP A 29 31.70 37.81 30.77
C ASP A 29 31.31 38.29 29.37
N ASP A 30 31.02 39.59 29.28
CA ASP A 30 30.86 40.34 28.05
C ASP A 30 32.24 40.59 27.42
N THR A 31 32.46 40.16 26.18
CA THR A 31 33.40 40.85 25.27
C THR A 31 32.89 40.82 23.82
N ASN A 32 32.59 42.00 23.30
CA ASN A 32 32.37 42.27 21.88
C ASN A 32 33.62 41.96 21.06
N GLY A 33 33.42 41.32 19.90
CA GLY A 33 34.43 41.19 18.85
C GLY A 33 33.85 40.59 17.57
N GLU A 34 33.48 41.44 16.62
CA GLU A 34 33.17 41.05 15.24
C GLU A 34 34.46 40.63 14.50
N ASN A 35 34.48 39.43 13.90
CA ASN A 35 34.76 39.21 12.47
C ASN A 35 34.89 37.71 12.10
N GLY A 36 34.10 37.30 11.10
CA GLY A 36 34.59 36.61 9.90
C GLY A 36 35.10 35.17 9.98
N GLY A 37 34.20 34.21 9.72
CA GLY A 37 34.40 33.07 8.81
C GLY A 37 35.35 31.92 9.20
N ASN A 38 34.79 30.73 9.47
CA ASN A 38 34.83 29.56 8.58
C ASN A 38 34.52 28.24 9.34
N GLY A 39 33.45 27.55 8.92
CA GLY A 39 33.41 26.08 8.77
C GLY A 39 33.53 25.19 10.01
N GLY A 40 32.53 25.20 10.89
CA GLY A 40 32.25 24.11 11.83
C GLY A 40 30.83 23.60 11.58
N ASN A 41 30.69 22.42 10.99
CA ASN A 41 29.40 21.80 10.67
C ASN A 41 28.75 21.22 11.94
N GLY A 42 28.20 22.10 12.78
CA GLY A 42 27.22 21.75 13.80
C GLY A 42 25.90 22.37 13.36
N SER A 43 25.07 21.63 12.62
CA SER A 43 23.73 22.12 12.30
C SER A 43 22.95 22.16 13.61
N THR A 44 22.69 23.37 14.12
CA THR A 44 21.71 23.55 15.20
C THR A 44 20.34 23.12 14.67
N ASP A 45 19.61 22.35 15.47
CA ASP A 45 18.24 21.96 15.13
C ASP A 45 17.38 23.20 14.82
N PRO A 46 16.45 23.10 13.85
CA PRO A 46 15.60 24.21 13.48
C PRO A 46 14.67 24.60 14.64
N GLU A 47 14.22 25.86 14.65
CA GLU A 47 13.24 26.33 15.63
C GLU A 47 11.92 25.54 15.50
N VAL A 48 11.33 25.17 16.64
CA VAL A 48 10.05 24.45 16.72
C VAL A 48 9.06 25.29 17.51
N THR A 49 7.86 25.48 16.95
CA THR A 49 6.71 26.04 17.67
C THR A 49 5.67 24.95 17.92
N TYR A 50 4.86 25.11 18.96
CA TYR A 50 3.86 24.11 19.34
C TYR A 50 2.45 24.72 19.34
N ASP A 51 1.50 23.95 18.81
CA ASP A 51 0.07 24.13 19.04
C ASP A 51 -0.48 22.86 19.68
N GLY A 52 -0.77 22.93 20.98
CA GLY A 52 -1.04 21.74 21.79
C GLY A 52 0.13 20.76 21.77
N THR A 53 -0.13 19.54 21.30
CA THR A 53 0.87 18.45 21.14
C THR A 53 1.45 18.37 19.74
N THR A 54 1.09 19.30 18.84
CA THR A 54 1.60 19.30 17.47
C THR A 54 2.78 20.26 17.36
N ALA A 55 3.91 19.73 16.89
CA ALA A 55 5.11 20.51 16.60
C ALA A 55 5.08 21.04 15.18
N TYR A 56 5.57 22.26 14.98
CA TYR A 56 5.68 22.93 13.68
C TYR A 56 7.09 23.45 13.49
N SER A 57 7.65 23.24 12.30
CA SER A 57 8.94 23.84 11.93
C SER A 57 9.05 24.11 10.44
N LYS A 58 9.93 25.05 10.09
CA LYS A 58 10.37 25.28 8.70
C LYS A 58 11.56 24.40 8.33
N GLY A 59 12.28 23.84 9.30
CA GLY A 59 13.26 22.80 9.05
C GLY A 59 12.62 21.43 9.22
N VAL A 60 13.20 20.41 8.61
CA VAL A 60 12.71 19.02 8.70
C VAL A 60 13.75 18.07 9.31
N LEU A 61 15.01 18.49 9.35
CA LEU A 61 16.12 17.68 9.84
C LEU A 61 16.53 18.10 11.26
N PHE A 62 16.66 17.10 12.14
CA PHE A 62 17.02 17.23 13.54
C PHE A 62 18.19 16.31 13.89
N ASN A 63 18.71 16.42 15.11
CA ASN A 63 19.80 15.60 15.64
C ASN A 63 21.02 15.60 14.70
N ASN A 64 21.61 16.79 14.52
CA ASN A 64 22.75 17.02 13.62
C ASN A 64 22.48 16.61 12.16
N GLY A 65 21.22 16.71 11.72
CA GLY A 65 20.84 16.44 10.34
C GLY A 65 20.61 14.97 10.01
N THR A 66 20.43 14.09 11.01
CA THR A 66 20.30 12.64 10.82
C THR A 66 18.87 12.12 11.03
N GLU A 67 18.02 12.89 11.69
CA GLU A 67 16.61 12.55 11.94
C GLU A 67 15.69 13.41 11.06
N LEU A 68 14.75 12.78 10.37
CA LEU A 68 13.68 13.43 9.60
C LEU A 68 12.44 13.51 10.50
N GLY A 69 12.09 14.71 10.94
CA GLY A 69 11.14 14.92 12.03
C GLY A 69 11.81 15.04 13.40
N ASN A 70 11.13 15.67 14.37
CA ASN A 70 11.68 15.95 15.69
C ASN A 70 11.37 14.86 16.74
N GLY A 71 10.68 13.79 16.34
CA GLY A 71 10.27 12.69 17.22
C GLY A 71 8.93 12.89 17.93
N ASP A 72 8.28 14.05 17.82
CA ASP A 72 6.89 14.17 18.24
C ASP A 72 5.99 13.36 17.31
N GLN A 73 4.95 12.73 17.87
CA GLN A 73 4.01 11.95 17.06
C GLN A 73 3.38 12.78 15.95
N HIS A 74 3.13 14.08 16.18
CA HIS A 74 2.61 15.00 15.17
C HIS A 74 3.62 16.12 14.90
N PHE A 75 4.40 15.97 13.84
CA PHE A 75 5.37 16.97 13.40
C PHE A 75 4.99 17.53 12.03
N VAL A 76 4.83 18.85 11.95
CA VAL A 76 4.37 19.55 10.75
C VAL A 76 5.51 20.35 10.15
N PHE A 77 5.98 19.90 8.99
CA PHE A 77 6.94 20.60 8.17
C PHE A 77 6.25 21.63 7.27
N THR A 78 6.70 22.88 7.36
CA THR A 78 6.11 24.05 6.67
C THR A 78 7.10 24.77 5.75
N GLY A 79 8.30 24.21 5.56
CA GLY A 79 9.41 24.85 4.86
C GLY A 79 9.55 24.46 3.39
N ASP A 80 10.65 24.92 2.79
CA ASP A 80 11.13 24.51 1.46
C ASP A 80 12.56 24.00 1.65
N VAL A 81 12.73 22.67 1.66
CA VAL A 81 14.00 22.00 1.99
C VAL A 81 14.36 21.00 0.91
N THR A 82 15.64 21.00 0.53
CA THR A 82 16.27 19.92 -0.23
C THR A 82 17.23 19.20 0.70
N LEU A 83 17.02 17.90 0.89
CA LEU A 83 17.94 17.07 1.65
C LEU A 83 19.23 16.87 0.85
N GLU A 84 20.32 16.58 1.53
CA GLU A 84 21.48 15.95 0.90
C GLU A 84 21.19 14.45 0.71
N LYS A 85 21.92 13.77 -0.19
CA LYS A 85 21.83 12.31 -0.27
C LYS A 85 22.40 11.73 1.02
N GLY A 86 21.63 10.88 1.70
CA GLY A 86 22.06 10.30 2.97
C GLY A 86 21.19 9.14 3.45
N THR A 87 21.42 8.74 4.70
CA THR A 87 20.54 7.86 5.45
C THR A 87 19.92 8.66 6.59
N TYR A 88 18.60 8.65 6.67
CA TYR A 88 17.83 9.41 7.65
C TYR A 88 16.92 8.48 8.45
N LEU A 89 16.80 8.75 9.75
CA LEU A 89 15.79 8.10 10.58
C LEU A 89 14.53 8.98 10.59
N LEU A 90 13.43 8.49 10.02
CA LEU A 90 12.12 9.14 10.06
C LEU A 90 11.46 8.86 11.41
N LYS A 91 11.04 9.90 12.12
CA LYS A 91 10.46 9.78 13.47
C LYS A 91 9.14 10.53 13.60
N GLY A 92 8.15 9.87 14.18
CA GLY A 92 6.79 10.36 14.31
C GLY A 92 6.08 10.47 12.96
N TRP A 93 4.93 11.12 12.96
CA TRP A 93 4.22 11.46 11.73
C TRP A 93 4.71 12.81 11.23
N VAL A 94 5.47 12.78 10.14
CA VAL A 94 6.00 13.96 9.46
C VAL A 94 5.01 14.39 8.39
N TYR A 95 4.26 15.45 8.68
CA TYR A 95 3.31 16.07 7.78
C TYR A 95 4.01 17.13 6.92
N VAL A 96 4.05 16.94 5.60
CA VAL A 96 4.45 17.97 4.63
C VAL A 96 3.20 18.82 4.33
N ALA A 97 3.11 19.98 4.97
CA ALA A 97 1.91 20.81 4.97
C ALA A 97 1.69 21.58 3.65
N ASP A 98 0.50 22.20 3.51
CA ASP A 98 0.17 23.07 2.37
C ASP A 98 1.23 24.16 2.15
N GLY A 99 1.75 24.24 0.92
CA GLY A 99 2.81 25.17 0.53
C GLY A 99 4.24 24.72 0.89
N ALA A 100 4.41 23.66 1.71
CA ALA A 100 5.72 23.09 2.02
C ALA A 100 6.28 22.28 0.84
N LYS A 101 7.61 22.25 0.71
CA LYS A 101 8.31 21.51 -0.34
C LYS A 101 9.47 20.72 0.24
N LEU A 102 9.46 19.41 0.05
CA LEU A 102 10.55 18.53 0.45
C LEU A 102 11.13 17.83 -0.77
N ARG A 103 12.45 17.97 -1.00
CA ARG A 103 13.15 17.27 -2.07
C ARG A 103 14.13 16.27 -1.48
N ILE A 104 13.98 15.00 -1.86
CA ILE A 104 14.75 13.87 -1.38
C ILE A 104 15.57 13.34 -2.58
N PRO A 105 16.90 13.49 -2.58
CA PRO A 105 17.74 13.07 -3.70
C PRO A 105 17.73 11.56 -3.95
N ALA A 106 18.01 11.16 -5.18
CA ALA A 106 18.21 9.77 -5.58
C ALA A 106 19.24 9.03 -4.69
N GLY A 107 18.94 7.76 -4.38
CA GLY A 107 19.80 6.92 -3.54
C GLY A 107 19.76 7.26 -2.05
N THR A 108 18.82 8.09 -1.60
CA THR A 108 18.57 8.34 -0.18
C THR A 108 17.89 7.12 0.46
N ILE A 109 18.28 6.82 1.70
CA ILE A 109 17.65 5.80 2.53
C ILE A 109 16.92 6.50 3.67
N ILE A 110 15.66 6.18 3.85
CA ILE A 110 14.82 6.62 4.97
C ILE A 110 14.47 5.37 5.77
N LYS A 111 14.83 5.35 7.04
CA LYS A 111 14.49 4.29 7.98
C LYS A 111 13.32 4.76 8.83
N GLY A 112 12.19 4.06 8.80
CA GLY A 112 11.04 4.35 9.64
C GLY A 112 11.28 3.85 11.06
N ASP A 113 11.19 4.76 12.03
CA ASP A 113 11.29 4.45 13.45
C ASP A 113 10.05 3.67 13.92
N LYS A 114 10.31 2.53 14.57
CA LYS A 114 9.26 1.59 14.96
C LYS A 114 8.50 2.04 16.18
N GLN A 115 9.17 2.69 17.13
CA GLN A 115 8.55 3.07 18.39
C GLN A 115 7.58 4.22 18.23
N THR A 116 7.83 5.12 17.28
CA THR A 116 6.96 6.23 16.91
C THR A 116 6.00 5.88 15.78
N MET A 117 6.05 4.64 15.27
CA MET A 117 5.22 4.15 14.16
C MET A 117 5.28 5.15 13.00
N ALA A 118 6.51 5.50 12.62
CA ALA A 118 6.78 6.72 11.86
C ALA A 118 6.13 6.69 10.47
N SER A 119 5.67 7.84 9.98
CA SER A 119 5.01 7.96 8.67
C SER A 119 5.42 9.25 7.98
N LEU A 120 5.58 9.19 6.66
CA LEU A 120 5.74 10.38 5.83
C LEU A 120 4.41 10.70 5.16
N ILE A 121 3.86 11.87 5.47
CA ILE A 121 2.48 12.22 5.12
C ILE A 121 2.48 13.53 4.35
N ILE A 122 2.10 13.47 3.07
CA ILE A 122 1.97 14.65 2.23
C ILE A 122 0.53 15.14 2.35
N GLU A 123 0.32 16.28 3.01
CA GLU A 123 -1.02 16.86 3.14
C GLU A 123 -1.43 17.56 1.82
N PRO A 124 -2.74 17.71 1.52
CA PRO A 124 -3.15 18.38 0.29
C PRO A 124 -2.52 19.77 0.12
N GLY A 125 -1.76 19.95 -0.96
CA GLY A 125 -1.04 21.18 -1.27
C GLY A 125 0.41 21.22 -0.76
N GLY A 126 0.82 20.24 0.03
CA GLY A 126 2.23 19.90 0.23
C GLY A 126 2.82 19.27 -1.03
N TYR A 127 4.12 19.41 -1.21
CA TYR A 127 4.82 18.93 -2.40
C TYR A 127 6.08 18.15 -2.03
N VAL A 128 6.24 16.96 -2.61
CA VAL A 128 7.45 16.15 -2.43
C VAL A 128 8.07 15.75 -3.76
N GLU A 129 9.38 15.94 -3.90
CA GLU A 129 10.16 15.42 -5.02
C GLU A 129 11.05 14.28 -4.54
N MET A 130 10.63 13.05 -4.81
CA MET A 130 11.40 11.82 -4.64
C MET A 130 11.69 11.24 -6.02
N LYS A 131 12.78 11.69 -6.64
CA LYS A 131 13.18 11.27 -7.98
C LYS A 131 14.43 10.39 -7.93
N GLY A 132 14.25 9.14 -7.53
CA GLY A 132 15.25 8.10 -7.66
C GLY A 132 15.61 7.80 -9.12
N THR A 133 16.57 6.90 -9.32
CA THR A 133 16.91 6.38 -10.65
C THR A 133 16.99 4.86 -10.63
N LYS A 134 17.08 4.24 -11.81
CA LYS A 134 17.31 2.80 -11.96
C LYS A 134 18.51 2.33 -11.12
N GLU A 135 19.58 3.10 -11.08
CA GLU A 135 20.83 2.77 -10.37
C GLU A 135 20.88 3.28 -8.92
N ALA A 136 20.01 4.22 -8.56
CA ALA A 136 19.97 4.87 -7.25
C ALA A 136 18.51 5.11 -6.82
N PRO A 137 17.74 4.04 -6.58
CA PRO A 137 16.39 4.17 -6.05
C PRO A 137 16.41 4.82 -4.66
N ILE A 138 15.34 5.52 -4.31
CA ILE A 138 15.10 5.93 -2.92
C ILE A 138 14.52 4.73 -2.18
N VAL A 139 14.99 4.48 -0.96
CA VAL A 139 14.52 3.36 -0.13
C VAL A 139 13.90 3.92 1.14
N MET A 140 12.66 3.54 1.41
CA MET A 140 11.96 3.78 2.66
C MET A 140 11.71 2.40 3.30
N THR A 141 12.31 2.12 4.45
CA THR A 141 12.34 0.75 5.03
C THR A 141 12.32 0.80 6.55
N SER A 142 12.17 -0.34 7.21
CA SER A 142 12.27 -0.46 8.67
C SER A 142 13.67 -0.08 9.19
N GLU A 143 13.72 0.56 10.36
CA GLU A 143 14.98 0.81 11.08
C GLU A 143 15.66 -0.47 11.62
N GLU A 144 14.90 -1.55 11.75
CA GLU A 144 15.37 -2.80 12.32
C GLU A 144 16.51 -3.41 11.49
N ALA A 145 17.37 -4.17 12.20
CA ALA A 145 18.51 -4.82 11.59
C ALA A 145 18.08 -5.81 10.49
N PRO A 146 18.92 -6.06 9.47
CA PRO A 146 18.68 -7.13 8.50
C PRO A 146 18.35 -8.46 9.20
N GLY A 147 17.32 -9.15 8.74
CA GLY A 147 16.76 -10.37 9.33
C GLY A 147 15.73 -10.14 10.44
N GLN A 148 15.64 -8.93 11.01
CA GLN A 148 14.74 -8.59 12.12
C GLN A 148 13.56 -7.68 11.72
N ARG A 149 13.51 -7.25 10.46
CA ARG A 149 12.41 -6.42 9.94
C ARG A 149 11.11 -7.22 9.87
N ARG A 150 9.97 -6.58 10.12
CA ARG A 150 8.64 -7.18 10.10
C ARG A 150 7.65 -6.27 9.41
N PRO A 151 6.61 -6.83 8.76
CA PRO A 151 5.50 -6.03 8.24
C PRO A 151 4.98 -5.06 9.32
N GLY A 152 4.74 -3.81 8.95
CA GLY A 152 4.21 -2.81 9.87
C GLY A 152 5.22 -2.44 10.96
N ASP A 153 6.52 -2.48 10.68
CA ASP A 153 7.52 -1.88 11.56
C ASP A 153 7.37 -0.35 11.60
N TRP A 154 6.81 0.27 10.57
CA TRP A 154 6.54 1.70 10.51
C TRP A 154 5.24 1.97 9.73
N GLY A 155 4.75 3.20 9.74
CA GLY A 155 3.41 3.52 9.24
C GLY A 155 3.27 3.60 7.73
N GLY A 156 4.31 3.97 6.98
CA GLY A 156 4.28 4.00 5.50
C GLY A 156 4.27 5.40 4.88
N LEU A 157 3.96 5.45 3.58
CA LEU A 157 3.92 6.66 2.77
C LEU A 157 2.48 7.02 2.43
N ILE A 158 2.05 8.23 2.81
CA ILE A 158 0.68 8.70 2.60
C ILE A 158 0.73 9.96 1.74
N ILE A 159 -0.03 9.95 0.64
CA ILE A 159 -0.08 11.07 -0.30
C ILE A 159 -1.52 11.58 -0.39
N GLY A 160 -1.77 12.74 0.22
CA GLY A 160 -3.03 13.47 0.15
C GLY A 160 -3.03 14.51 -0.98
N GLY A 161 -4.10 14.54 -1.75
CA GLY A 161 -4.31 15.50 -2.83
C GLY A 161 -5.67 16.20 -2.76
N LYS A 162 -5.87 17.10 -3.73
CA LYS A 162 -7.08 17.95 -3.87
C LYS A 162 -8.02 17.47 -4.98
N ALA A 163 -7.84 16.26 -5.52
CA ALA A 163 -8.71 15.69 -6.55
C ALA A 163 -10.05 15.23 -5.96
N LYS A 164 -11.00 14.88 -6.83
CA LYS A 164 -12.32 14.45 -6.37
C LYS A 164 -12.29 13.06 -5.75
N ASN A 165 -13.15 12.86 -4.77
CA ASN A 165 -13.64 11.57 -4.32
C ASN A 165 -15.17 11.66 -4.18
N ASN A 166 -15.84 10.53 -3.97
CA ASN A 166 -17.29 10.50 -3.85
C ASN A 166 -17.85 10.77 -2.44
N GLN A 167 -17.00 11.20 -1.51
CA GLN A 167 -17.38 11.63 -0.16
C GLN A 167 -17.16 13.14 0.06
N GLY A 168 -16.69 13.87 -0.97
CA GLY A 168 -16.28 15.27 -0.89
C GLY A 168 -14.88 15.43 -0.29
N THR A 169 -14.75 15.16 1.01
CA THR A 169 -13.48 15.13 1.74
C THR A 169 -13.49 14.03 2.79
N GLN A 170 -12.36 13.38 3.03
CA GLN A 170 -12.24 12.32 4.03
C GLN A 170 -10.94 12.46 4.81
N GLN A 171 -10.95 11.98 6.05
CA GLN A 171 -9.72 11.78 6.80
C GLN A 171 -9.05 10.48 6.32
N ILE A 172 -7.74 10.51 6.17
CA ILE A 172 -6.96 9.28 5.98
C ILE A 172 -7.24 8.33 7.15
N GLU A 173 -7.45 7.06 6.85
CA GLU A 173 -7.64 6.02 7.85
C GLU A 173 -6.39 5.78 8.73
N GLY A 174 -6.54 5.00 9.79
CA GLY A 174 -5.44 4.78 10.75
C GLY A 174 -5.15 5.96 11.67
N GLY A 175 -5.86 7.09 11.54
CA GLY A 175 -5.82 8.19 12.52
C GLY A 175 -4.92 9.40 12.22
N PRO A 176 -4.05 9.46 11.18
CA PRO A 176 -3.46 10.72 10.76
C PRO A 176 -4.52 11.81 10.56
N ARG A 177 -4.18 13.05 10.93
CA ARG A 177 -5.13 14.17 10.87
C ARG A 177 -5.48 14.62 9.45
N THR A 178 -4.78 14.11 8.45
CA THR A 178 -4.83 14.60 7.08
C THR A 178 -6.20 14.38 6.48
N ILE A 179 -6.84 15.48 6.09
CA ILE A 179 -8.10 15.46 5.33
C ILE A 179 -7.75 15.64 3.86
N HIS A 180 -8.11 14.68 3.01
CA HIS A 180 -7.89 14.70 1.57
C HIS A 180 -9.20 14.91 0.79
N GLY A 181 -9.06 15.27 -0.49
CA GLY A 181 -10.20 15.53 -1.38
C GLY A 181 -10.36 17.00 -1.74
N GLY A 182 -11.15 17.24 -2.79
CA GLY A 182 -11.41 18.56 -3.32
C GLY A 182 -12.07 18.48 -4.69
N SER A 183 -11.78 19.47 -5.53
CA SER A 183 -12.37 19.59 -6.86
C SER A 183 -11.35 19.66 -8.00
N ASN A 184 -10.05 19.53 -7.69
CA ASN A 184 -8.96 19.71 -8.63
C ASN A 184 -8.34 18.37 -9.05
N ASP A 185 -8.90 17.72 -10.07
CA ASP A 185 -8.36 16.47 -10.60
C ASP A 185 -6.97 16.63 -11.25
N ALA A 186 -6.53 17.88 -11.49
CA ALA A 186 -5.19 18.22 -11.99
C ALA A 186 -4.20 18.60 -10.88
N ASP A 187 -4.56 18.38 -9.60
CA ASP A 187 -3.67 18.61 -8.46
C ASP A 187 -2.35 17.84 -8.59
N ASN A 188 -1.29 18.38 -7.98
CA ASN A 188 0.06 17.84 -8.06
C ASN A 188 0.72 17.81 -6.68
N SER A 189 0.77 16.62 -6.09
CA SER A 189 1.44 16.36 -4.81
C SER A 189 2.94 16.10 -4.96
N GLY A 190 3.45 15.97 -6.20
CA GLY A 190 4.88 15.82 -6.45
C GLY A 190 5.29 14.76 -7.48
N ILE A 191 6.52 14.27 -7.30
CA ILE A 191 7.15 13.26 -8.15
C ILE A 191 7.62 12.12 -7.27
N PHE A 192 7.14 10.91 -7.58
CA PHE A 192 7.47 9.67 -6.88
C PHE A 192 7.99 8.68 -7.92
N GLN A 193 9.32 8.60 -8.03
CA GLN A 193 9.99 7.84 -9.07
C GLN A 193 11.12 6.96 -8.56
N TYR A 194 11.15 5.68 -8.92
CA TYR A 194 12.14 4.68 -8.46
C TYR A 194 12.26 4.65 -6.93
N ILE A 195 11.17 4.25 -6.27
CA ILE A 195 11.06 4.20 -4.81
C ILE A 195 10.73 2.79 -4.36
N ARG A 196 11.38 2.34 -3.28
CA ARG A 196 11.04 1.13 -2.55
C ARG A 196 10.46 1.52 -1.20
N VAL A 197 9.29 0.97 -0.86
CA VAL A 197 8.65 1.09 0.45
C VAL A 197 8.55 -0.32 1.04
N GLU A 198 9.26 -0.56 2.12
CA GLU A 198 9.47 -1.91 2.65
C GLU A 198 9.03 -1.96 4.12
N PHE A 199 8.30 -3.00 4.52
CA PHE A 199 7.93 -3.27 5.92
C PHE A 199 7.02 -2.19 6.56
N ALA A 200 6.27 -1.46 5.73
CA ALA A 200 5.31 -0.44 6.15
C ALA A 200 3.98 -1.05 6.62
N GLY A 201 3.05 -0.19 7.05
CA GLY A 201 1.64 -0.48 7.26
C GLY A 201 1.23 -0.83 8.70
N TYR A 202 1.75 -0.09 9.68
CA TYR A 202 1.43 -0.35 11.08
C TYR A 202 -0.09 -0.17 11.40
N PRO A 203 -0.71 -1.08 12.17
CA PRO A 203 -2.10 -1.00 12.64
C PRO A 203 -2.27 -0.02 13.80
N PHE A 204 -2.59 1.25 13.51
CA PHE A 204 -2.78 2.26 14.56
C PHE A 204 -4.01 1.99 15.43
N GLU A 205 -5.11 1.54 14.82
CA GLU A 205 -6.29 1.00 15.50
C GLU A 205 -6.61 -0.40 14.94
N THR A 206 -7.40 -1.20 15.66
CA THR A 206 -7.81 -2.52 15.16
C THR A 206 -8.68 -2.38 13.91
N ASP A 207 -8.31 -3.06 12.83
CA ASP A 207 -9.01 -3.05 11.54
C ASP A 207 -9.05 -1.62 10.91
N LYS A 208 -7.99 -0.83 11.15
CA LYS A 208 -7.70 0.49 10.56
C LYS A 208 -6.19 0.69 10.46
N GLU A 209 -5.59 -0.15 9.67
CA GLU A 209 -4.21 -0.11 9.27
C GLU A 209 -3.95 1.08 8.33
N ILE A 210 -2.67 1.36 8.06
CA ILE A 210 -2.27 2.23 6.95
C ILE A 210 -1.58 1.31 5.94
N ASN A 211 -1.66 1.66 4.67
CA ASN A 211 -1.14 0.85 3.59
C ASN A 211 0.38 1.00 3.44
N GLY A 212 0.97 0.18 2.58
CA GLY A 212 2.34 0.45 2.11
C GLY A 212 2.45 1.84 1.51
N ILE A 213 1.59 2.12 0.52
CA ILE A 213 1.38 3.46 -0.03
C ILE A 213 -0.10 3.77 -0.14
N THR A 214 -0.54 4.82 0.57
CA THR A 214 -1.91 5.34 0.51
C THR A 214 -2.00 6.55 -0.42
N PHE A 215 -2.92 6.51 -1.38
CA PHE A 215 -3.24 7.62 -2.29
C PHE A 215 -4.60 8.22 -1.94
N GLY A 216 -4.62 9.25 -1.11
CA GLY A 216 -5.83 9.99 -0.77
C GLY A 216 -6.14 11.08 -1.79
N SER A 217 -7.04 10.82 -2.74
CA SER A 217 -7.51 11.82 -3.72
C SER A 217 -6.37 12.54 -4.46
N VAL A 218 -5.38 11.77 -4.91
CA VAL A 218 -4.20 12.29 -5.61
C VAL A 218 -4.58 12.69 -7.04
N GLY A 219 -4.16 13.89 -7.45
CA GLY A 219 -4.45 14.44 -8.77
C GLY A 219 -3.54 13.93 -9.89
N SER A 220 -4.02 14.03 -11.12
CA SER A 220 -3.36 13.62 -12.36
C SER A 220 -2.09 14.42 -12.70
N GLY A 221 -1.84 15.54 -12.00
CA GLY A 221 -0.59 16.29 -12.12
C GLY A 221 0.59 15.64 -11.37
N THR A 222 0.31 14.69 -10.47
CA THR A 222 1.32 13.94 -9.71
C THR A 222 1.96 12.85 -10.57
N THR A 223 3.27 12.67 -10.47
CA THR A 223 3.99 11.60 -11.21
C THR A 223 4.23 10.40 -10.32
N ILE A 224 3.69 9.24 -10.70
CA ILE A 224 3.88 7.94 -10.03
C ILE A 224 4.48 6.96 -11.05
N ASP A 225 5.75 6.57 -10.87
CA ASP A 225 6.50 5.78 -11.87
C ASP A 225 7.60 4.93 -11.20
N HIS A 226 7.57 3.60 -11.32
CA HIS A 226 8.52 2.69 -10.65
C HIS A 226 8.46 2.78 -9.12
N LEU A 227 7.41 2.19 -8.54
CA LEU A 227 7.32 1.99 -7.09
C LEU A 227 7.21 0.52 -6.75
N GLN A 228 7.92 0.12 -5.71
CA GLN A 228 7.82 -1.21 -5.15
C GLN A 228 7.40 -1.09 -3.70
N VAL A 229 6.38 -1.87 -3.33
CA VAL A 229 5.97 -2.11 -1.95
C VAL A 229 6.32 -3.55 -1.59
N SER A 230 6.92 -3.77 -0.43
CA SER A 230 7.31 -5.11 0.01
C SER A 230 7.00 -5.35 1.47
N TYR A 231 6.37 -6.48 1.76
CA TYR A 231 6.02 -6.87 3.13
C TYR A 231 5.25 -5.74 3.86
N SER A 232 4.32 -5.06 3.17
CA SER A 232 3.34 -4.21 3.84
C SER A 232 2.49 -5.07 4.78
N ASN A 233 2.04 -4.49 5.89
CA ASN A 233 1.19 -5.18 6.87
C ASN A 233 -0.30 -4.91 6.71
N ASP A 234 -0.62 -4.40 5.52
CA ASP A 234 -1.93 -4.10 4.99
C ASP A 234 -1.78 -4.08 3.46
N ASP A 235 -2.66 -3.37 2.74
CA ASP A 235 -2.56 -3.29 1.29
C ASP A 235 -1.22 -2.75 0.82
N SER A 236 -0.73 -3.29 -0.30
CA SER A 236 0.49 -2.78 -0.92
C SER A 236 0.27 -1.37 -1.44
N PHE A 237 -0.80 -1.16 -2.20
CA PHE A 237 -1.20 0.14 -2.74
C PHE A 237 -2.71 0.31 -2.62
N GLU A 238 -3.15 1.45 -2.06
CA GLU A 238 -4.58 1.76 -1.96
C GLU A 238 -4.90 3.18 -2.43
N TRP A 239 -5.97 3.31 -3.22
CA TRP A 239 -6.47 4.58 -3.72
C TRP A 239 -7.83 4.94 -3.12
N PHE A 240 -7.87 6.05 -2.38
CA PHE A 240 -9.12 6.66 -1.89
C PHE A 240 -9.51 7.86 -2.77
N GLY A 241 -10.15 7.57 -3.89
CA GLY A 241 -10.51 8.57 -4.90
C GLY A 241 -9.31 9.12 -5.69
N GLY A 242 -9.53 10.17 -6.45
CA GLY A 242 -8.50 10.83 -7.26
C GLY A 242 -8.41 10.35 -8.71
N ALA A 243 -7.42 10.87 -9.42
CA ALA A 243 -7.27 10.73 -10.86
C ALA A 243 -5.80 10.52 -11.30
N VAL A 244 -4.91 10.20 -10.34
CA VAL A 244 -3.49 9.96 -10.63
C VAL A 244 -3.30 8.75 -11.54
N ASN A 245 -2.42 8.89 -12.54
CA ASN A 245 -1.99 7.77 -13.37
C ASN A 245 -0.68 7.20 -12.83
N CYS A 246 -0.55 5.89 -12.85
CA CYS A 246 0.61 5.20 -12.31
C CYS A 246 1.18 4.22 -13.33
N LYS A 247 2.50 4.01 -13.31
CA LYS A 247 3.14 2.96 -14.11
C LYS A 247 4.29 2.28 -13.39
N TYR A 248 4.49 0.99 -13.69
CA TYR A 248 5.55 0.17 -13.12
C TYR A 248 5.42 0.05 -11.60
N LEU A 249 4.42 -0.70 -11.15
CA LEU A 249 4.19 -0.97 -9.74
C LEU A 249 4.55 -2.42 -9.42
N VAL A 250 5.22 -2.64 -8.29
CA VAL A 250 5.57 -3.97 -7.78
C VAL A 250 5.01 -4.11 -6.37
N ALA A 251 4.13 -5.08 -6.18
CA ALA A 251 3.61 -5.48 -4.90
C ALA A 251 4.23 -6.84 -4.53
N TYR A 252 5.01 -6.88 -3.46
CA TYR A 252 5.81 -8.07 -3.12
C TYR A 252 5.50 -8.53 -1.70
N LYS A 253 4.75 -9.64 -1.60
CA LYS A 253 4.46 -10.31 -0.34
C LYS A 253 3.78 -9.40 0.69
N GLY A 254 2.84 -8.56 0.23
CA GLY A 254 1.98 -7.77 1.11
C GLY A 254 1.10 -8.65 2.00
N TRP A 255 0.57 -8.06 3.07
CA TRP A 255 -0.27 -8.76 4.02
C TRP A 255 -1.68 -8.94 3.50
N ASP A 256 -2.29 -7.84 3.06
CA ASP A 256 -3.64 -7.84 2.52
C ASP A 256 -3.70 -7.68 1.00
N ASP A 257 -4.53 -6.79 0.44
CA ASP A 257 -4.74 -6.67 -0.99
C ASP A 257 -3.55 -6.00 -1.68
N GLU A 258 -3.28 -6.37 -2.93
CA GLU A 258 -2.10 -5.82 -3.61
C GLU A 258 -2.38 -4.46 -4.23
N PHE A 259 -3.62 -4.27 -4.67
CA PHE A 259 -4.10 -3.04 -5.25
C PHE A 259 -5.58 -2.88 -4.87
N ASP A 260 -5.88 -2.02 -3.90
CA ASP A 260 -7.25 -1.65 -3.52
C ASP A 260 -7.62 -0.29 -4.12
N THR A 261 -8.83 -0.18 -4.65
CA THR A 261 -9.37 1.08 -5.17
C THR A 261 -10.76 1.34 -4.62
N ASP A 262 -10.92 2.52 -4.00
CA ASP A 262 -12.19 2.96 -3.46
C ASP A 262 -12.50 4.44 -3.82
N ASN A 263 -13.69 4.89 -3.41
CA ASN A 263 -14.07 6.28 -3.24
C ASN A 263 -13.97 7.14 -4.51
N GLY A 264 -14.20 6.53 -5.68
CA GLY A 264 -14.27 7.24 -6.94
C GLY A 264 -12.94 7.36 -7.68
N PHE A 265 -11.96 6.51 -7.37
CA PHE A 265 -10.69 6.52 -8.09
C PHE A 265 -10.90 6.25 -9.59
N SER A 266 -10.30 7.08 -10.43
CA SER A 266 -10.56 7.11 -11.88
C SER A 266 -9.28 7.11 -12.73
N GLY A 267 -8.13 6.85 -12.11
CA GLY A 267 -6.84 6.81 -12.79
C GLY A 267 -6.62 5.55 -13.62
N THR A 268 -5.60 5.61 -14.48
CA THR A 268 -5.06 4.43 -15.19
C THR A 268 -3.75 3.98 -14.55
N VAL A 269 -3.63 2.67 -14.30
CA VAL A 269 -2.44 2.04 -13.75
C VAL A 269 -1.93 0.99 -14.74
N GLN A 270 -0.66 1.07 -15.13
CA GLN A 270 -0.09 0.17 -16.17
C GLN A 270 1.24 -0.47 -15.74
N TYR A 271 1.45 -1.74 -16.13
CA TYR A 271 2.64 -2.54 -15.79
C TYR A 271 2.74 -2.80 -14.29
N CYS A 272 2.00 -3.80 -13.82
CA CYS A 272 1.94 -4.15 -12.40
C CYS A 272 2.35 -5.60 -12.18
N LEU A 273 3.29 -5.84 -11.27
CA LEU A 273 3.64 -7.18 -10.81
C LEU A 273 3.20 -7.34 -9.36
N SER A 274 2.46 -8.41 -9.07
CA SER A 274 2.28 -8.90 -7.70
C SER A 274 2.82 -10.31 -7.56
N ILE A 275 3.52 -10.58 -6.45
CA ILE A 275 3.95 -11.92 -6.06
C ILE A 275 3.62 -12.13 -4.58
N ARG A 276 2.75 -13.11 -4.29
CA ARG A 276 2.34 -13.47 -2.93
C ARG A 276 3.36 -14.35 -2.22
N ASP A 277 3.49 -14.12 -0.91
CA ASP A 277 4.02 -15.15 -0.02
C ASP A 277 2.86 -16.09 0.34
N PRO A 278 2.95 -17.41 0.08
CA PRO A 278 1.83 -18.32 0.34
C PRO A 278 1.48 -18.44 1.83
N ARG A 279 2.31 -17.92 2.74
CA ARG A 279 2.11 -17.99 4.19
C ARG A 279 1.47 -16.74 4.79
N ILE A 280 1.22 -15.69 4.00
CA ILE A 280 0.76 -14.38 4.49
C ILE A 280 -0.54 -13.97 3.79
N ALA A 281 -1.64 -13.92 4.55
CA ALA A 281 -2.93 -13.37 4.11
C ALA A 281 -3.68 -12.80 5.31
N ASP A 282 -4.48 -11.77 5.08
CA ASP A 282 -5.23 -11.07 6.11
C ASP A 282 -6.55 -11.77 6.50
N THR A 283 -7.06 -11.43 7.69
CA THR A 283 -8.37 -11.85 8.19
C THR A 283 -9.55 -11.34 7.35
N SER A 284 -9.39 -10.26 6.58
CA SER A 284 -10.34 -9.70 5.62
C SER A 284 -10.55 -10.65 4.42
N GLN A 285 -9.49 -11.39 4.08
CA GLN A 285 -9.20 -12.23 2.92
C GLN A 285 -8.52 -11.48 1.79
N SER A 286 -7.29 -11.90 1.49
CA SER A 286 -6.43 -11.16 0.57
C SER A 286 -6.62 -11.53 -0.90
N ASN A 287 -6.53 -10.53 -1.75
CA ASN A 287 -6.79 -10.53 -3.17
C ASN A 287 -5.63 -9.91 -3.97
N GLY A 288 -5.64 -10.13 -5.29
CA GLY A 288 -4.82 -9.33 -6.21
C GLY A 288 -5.39 -7.92 -6.39
N PHE A 289 -6.69 -7.84 -6.69
CA PHE A 289 -7.47 -6.60 -6.67
C PHE A 289 -8.65 -6.73 -5.71
N GLU A 290 -8.86 -5.69 -4.91
CA GLU A 290 -10.14 -5.35 -4.29
C GLU A 290 -10.58 -3.98 -4.85
N SER A 291 -11.86 -3.83 -5.17
CA SER A 291 -12.35 -2.58 -5.75
C SER A 291 -13.78 -2.28 -5.35
N ASP A 292 -13.94 -1.16 -4.67
CA ASP A 292 -15.18 -0.61 -4.16
C ASP A 292 -15.51 0.72 -4.86
N ASN A 293 -16.80 1.08 -4.87
CA ASN A 293 -17.16 2.49 -5.05
C ASN A 293 -17.12 3.25 -3.72
N ASN A 294 -17.62 2.62 -2.65
CA ASN A 294 -17.54 3.07 -1.26
C ASN A 294 -17.95 1.91 -0.35
N GLY A 295 -17.55 1.96 0.91
CA GLY A 295 -17.84 0.91 1.91
C GLY A 295 -19.32 0.56 2.12
N THR A 296 -20.26 1.44 1.75
CA THR A 296 -21.71 1.16 1.89
C THR A 296 -22.33 0.48 0.67
N GLY A 297 -21.66 0.51 -0.49
CA GLY A 297 -22.23 0.09 -1.78
C GLY A 297 -23.27 1.07 -2.33
N ALA A 298 -23.32 2.30 -1.82
CA ALA A 298 -24.22 3.32 -2.36
C ALA A 298 -23.75 3.80 -3.75
N ASP A 299 -24.71 4.13 -4.61
CA ASP A 299 -24.44 4.69 -5.93
C ASP A 299 -24.16 6.19 -5.84
N ILE A 300 -22.92 6.52 -5.48
CA ILE A 300 -22.45 7.90 -5.32
C ILE A 300 -21.38 8.19 -6.36
N ALA A 301 -21.56 9.28 -7.11
CA ALA A 301 -20.59 9.77 -8.09
C ALA A 301 -19.56 10.71 -7.44
N PRO A 302 -18.33 10.82 -7.99
CA PRO A 302 -17.79 10.01 -9.09
C PRO A 302 -17.69 8.52 -8.74
N PHE A 303 -17.90 7.65 -9.73
CA PHE A 303 -17.76 6.21 -9.51
C PHE A 303 -16.29 5.80 -9.56
N THR A 304 -15.91 4.75 -8.83
CA THR A 304 -14.61 4.09 -9.04
C THR A 304 -14.61 3.46 -10.42
N THR A 305 -13.85 4.04 -11.35
CA THR A 305 -13.73 3.63 -12.76
C THR A 305 -12.27 3.40 -13.12
N ALA A 306 -11.47 2.94 -12.16
CA ALA A 306 -10.05 2.67 -12.34
C ALA A 306 -9.83 1.72 -13.52
N THR A 307 -8.73 1.93 -14.25
CA THR A 307 -8.35 1.07 -15.37
C THR A 307 -6.95 0.51 -15.14
N PHE A 308 -6.85 -0.81 -15.04
CA PHE A 308 -5.57 -1.50 -14.96
C PHE A 308 -5.20 -2.16 -16.29
N LYS A 309 -3.95 -2.03 -16.70
CA LYS A 309 -3.43 -2.59 -17.95
C LYS A 309 -2.10 -3.28 -17.74
N ASN A 310 -1.88 -4.42 -18.40
CA ASN A 310 -0.61 -5.13 -18.34
C ASN A 310 -0.24 -5.51 -16.90
N VAL A 311 -1.02 -6.42 -16.31
CA VAL A 311 -0.85 -6.84 -14.92
C VAL A 311 -0.46 -8.31 -14.86
N THR A 312 0.50 -8.67 -14.02
CA THR A 312 0.84 -10.04 -13.69
C THR A 312 0.63 -10.26 -12.19
N PHE A 313 -0.29 -11.15 -11.84
CA PHE A 313 -0.50 -11.64 -10.47
C PHE A 313 0.04 -13.06 -10.32
N ILE A 314 0.92 -13.27 -9.34
CA ILE A 314 1.36 -14.60 -8.92
C ILE A 314 0.86 -14.88 -7.51
N GLY A 315 -0.19 -15.69 -7.45
CA GLY A 315 -0.90 -16.04 -6.24
C GLY A 315 -0.27 -17.18 -5.45
N PRO A 316 -0.89 -17.54 -4.32
CA PRO A 316 -0.34 -18.50 -3.36
C PRO A 316 -0.30 -19.94 -3.89
N MET A 317 -1.14 -20.29 -4.87
CA MET A 317 -1.23 -21.63 -5.49
C MET A 317 -0.32 -21.78 -6.72
N ALA A 318 0.58 -20.83 -6.99
CA ALA A 318 1.54 -20.95 -8.09
C ALA A 318 2.36 -22.25 -7.97
N ALA A 319 2.78 -22.83 -9.09
CA ALA A 319 3.26 -24.21 -9.18
C ALA A 319 4.51 -24.51 -8.32
N LYS A 320 5.29 -23.48 -7.93
CA LYS A 320 6.42 -23.65 -7.01
C LYS A 320 5.98 -23.87 -5.55
N ASN A 321 4.75 -23.50 -5.18
CA ASN A 321 4.19 -23.67 -3.84
C ASN A 321 3.43 -25.01 -3.74
N THR A 322 4.14 -26.12 -3.93
CA THR A 322 3.53 -27.46 -4.05
C THR A 322 2.79 -27.95 -2.80
N ASP A 323 3.08 -27.37 -1.63
CA ASP A 323 2.51 -27.71 -0.33
C ASP A 323 1.41 -26.73 0.13
N PHE A 324 1.05 -25.74 -0.69
CA PHE A 324 0.09 -24.72 -0.30
C PHE A 324 -1.25 -25.31 0.14
N GLN A 325 -1.76 -24.80 1.26
CA GLN A 325 -3.13 -25.03 1.72
C GLN A 325 -3.72 -23.69 2.15
N ASN A 326 -4.93 -23.40 1.70
CA ASN A 326 -5.64 -22.18 2.10
C ASN A 326 -6.34 -22.40 3.45
N THR A 327 -5.57 -22.61 4.52
CA THR A 327 -6.08 -22.84 5.89
C THR A 327 -5.26 -22.09 6.93
N SER A 328 -5.85 -21.88 8.11
CA SER A 328 -5.21 -21.22 9.26
C SER A 328 -3.96 -21.95 9.77
N GLU A 329 -3.83 -23.25 9.51
CA GLU A 329 -2.68 -24.04 9.94
C GLU A 329 -1.47 -23.84 9.04
N TYR A 330 -1.70 -23.47 7.78
CA TYR A 330 -0.65 -23.22 6.79
C TYR A 330 -0.25 -21.75 6.75
N ILE A 331 -1.23 -20.85 6.74
CA ILE A 331 -1.05 -19.39 6.65
C ILE A 331 -0.79 -18.84 8.05
N THR A 332 0.47 -18.91 8.46
CA THR A 332 0.92 -18.54 9.81
C THR A 332 1.89 -17.35 9.81
N ALA A 333 2.21 -16.78 8.64
CA ALA A 333 3.32 -15.86 8.35
C ALA A 333 4.73 -16.32 8.79
N GLY A 334 4.85 -17.37 9.61
CA GLY A 334 6.12 -17.90 10.09
C GLY A 334 6.94 -16.82 10.78
N ASP A 335 8.21 -16.71 10.39
CA ASP A 335 9.10 -15.69 10.94
C ASP A 335 8.68 -14.26 10.57
N MET A 336 7.84 -14.07 9.55
CA MET A 336 7.34 -12.75 9.14
C MET A 336 6.14 -12.26 9.96
N TYR A 337 5.63 -13.06 10.91
CA TYR A 337 4.54 -12.60 11.78
C TYR A 337 5.01 -11.41 12.64
N PRO A 338 4.35 -10.24 12.59
CA PRO A 338 4.85 -9.01 13.20
C PRO A 338 4.48 -8.83 14.68
N ASP A 339 3.52 -9.60 15.20
CA ASP A 339 2.99 -9.49 16.56
C ASP A 339 2.57 -8.05 16.95
N ASN A 340 2.05 -7.30 15.97
CA ASN A 340 1.67 -5.89 16.12
C ASN A 340 0.14 -5.68 16.12
N LYS A 341 -0.65 -6.73 16.44
CA LYS A 341 -2.12 -6.83 16.40
C LYS A 341 -2.72 -7.24 15.04
N SER A 342 -1.93 -7.28 13.97
CA SER A 342 -2.40 -7.83 12.69
C SER A 342 -2.83 -9.28 12.83
N LYS A 343 -3.89 -9.63 12.11
CA LYS A 343 -4.50 -10.94 12.14
C LYS A 343 -4.20 -11.67 10.84
N LEU A 344 -4.26 -12.99 10.89
CA LEU A 344 -4.11 -13.83 9.70
C LEU A 344 -5.46 -14.41 9.29
N GLY A 345 -5.62 -14.61 7.99
CA GLY A 345 -6.76 -15.28 7.41
C GLY A 345 -6.36 -16.10 6.20
N LEU A 346 -7.11 -15.94 5.11
CA LEU A 346 -7.03 -16.79 3.93
C LEU A 346 -6.87 -15.94 2.68
N PHE A 347 -6.32 -16.52 1.62
CA PHE A 347 -6.40 -15.93 0.30
C PHE A 347 -7.79 -16.10 -0.28
N GLN A 348 -8.24 -15.14 -1.09
CA GLN A 348 -9.54 -15.22 -1.76
C GLN A 348 -9.39 -15.23 -3.28
N SER A 349 -9.12 -14.09 -3.91
CA SER A 349 -9.29 -13.97 -5.36
C SER A 349 -8.17 -13.22 -6.09
N ALA A 350 -7.99 -13.48 -7.38
CA ALA A 350 -7.15 -12.62 -8.19
C ALA A 350 -7.81 -11.25 -8.40
N ILE A 351 -9.13 -11.22 -8.62
CA ILE A 351 -9.89 -9.99 -8.88
C ILE A 351 -11.23 -10.03 -8.13
N GLN A 352 -11.45 -9.10 -7.21
CA GLN A 352 -12.75 -8.80 -6.61
C GLN A 352 -13.21 -7.40 -7.01
N ILE A 353 -14.42 -7.31 -7.55
CA ILE A 353 -15.09 -6.05 -7.89
C ILE A 353 -16.40 -6.03 -7.13
N ARG A 354 -16.58 -5.04 -6.26
CA ARG A 354 -17.69 -5.02 -5.30
C ARG A 354 -18.25 -3.61 -5.13
N ARG A 355 -19.38 -3.52 -4.43
CA ARG A 355 -19.97 -2.28 -3.91
C ARG A 355 -20.08 -1.14 -4.95
N SER A 356 -20.63 -1.45 -6.12
CA SER A 356 -20.85 -0.51 -7.23
C SER A 356 -19.59 -0.02 -7.97
N SER A 357 -18.42 -0.63 -7.74
CA SER A 357 -17.21 -0.35 -8.54
C SER A 357 -17.42 -0.71 -10.02
N LYS A 358 -16.71 0.01 -10.89
CA LYS A 358 -16.67 -0.15 -12.35
C LYS A 358 -15.22 -0.32 -12.83
N LEU A 359 -14.42 -1.04 -12.06
CA LEU A 359 -13.04 -1.39 -12.39
C LEU A 359 -12.95 -2.07 -13.76
N SER A 360 -12.11 -1.54 -14.64
CA SER A 360 -11.77 -2.17 -15.92
C SER A 360 -10.35 -2.74 -15.90
N CYS A 361 -10.15 -3.89 -16.52
CA CYS A 361 -8.87 -4.60 -16.54
C CYS A 361 -8.58 -5.14 -17.94
N GLU A 362 -7.36 -4.89 -18.43
CA GLU A 362 -6.92 -5.28 -19.78
C GLU A 362 -5.55 -5.93 -19.75
N ASN A 363 -5.36 -6.97 -20.57
CA ASN A 363 -4.05 -7.60 -20.79
C ASN A 363 -3.43 -8.12 -19.49
N THR A 364 -4.20 -8.89 -18.73
CA THR A 364 -3.83 -9.35 -17.38
C THR A 364 -3.57 -10.84 -17.35
N LEU A 365 -2.47 -11.22 -16.72
CA LEU A 365 -2.14 -12.60 -16.38
C LEU A 365 -2.33 -12.78 -14.87
N ALA A 366 -3.19 -13.70 -14.45
CA ALA A 366 -3.28 -14.11 -13.05
C ALA A 366 -3.03 -15.60 -12.91
N VAL A 367 -2.18 -15.98 -11.96
CA VAL A 367 -1.67 -17.33 -11.76
C VAL A 367 -1.90 -17.78 -10.33
N GLY A 368 -2.45 -18.97 -10.12
CA GLY A 368 -2.51 -19.62 -8.81
C GLY A 368 -3.28 -18.89 -7.70
N TYR A 369 -4.52 -18.45 -7.91
CA TYR A 369 -5.40 -17.98 -6.82
C TYR A 369 -6.52 -18.98 -6.51
N PRO A 370 -7.07 -19.00 -5.28
CA PRO A 370 -8.24 -19.82 -4.97
C PRO A 370 -9.43 -19.51 -5.88
N ILE A 371 -9.69 -18.23 -6.16
CA ILE A 371 -10.76 -17.77 -7.06
C ILE A 371 -10.17 -16.84 -8.14
N GLY A 372 -10.56 -17.00 -9.40
CA GLY A 372 -10.19 -16.07 -10.46
C GLY A 372 -10.89 -14.71 -10.31
N LEU A 373 -12.21 -14.70 -10.40
CA LEU A 373 -13.03 -13.48 -10.40
C LEU A 373 -14.20 -13.55 -9.40
N ILE A 374 -14.39 -12.47 -8.65
CA ILE A 374 -15.61 -12.19 -7.89
C ILE A 374 -16.21 -10.88 -8.39
N VAL A 375 -17.31 -10.97 -9.15
CA VAL A 375 -18.22 -9.84 -9.36
C VAL A 375 -19.26 -9.88 -8.24
N ASP A 376 -18.92 -9.22 -7.14
CA ASP A 376 -19.65 -9.30 -5.89
C ASP A 376 -20.97 -8.51 -5.97
N GLY A 377 -22.08 -9.22 -5.73
CA GLY A 377 -23.43 -8.65 -5.68
C GLY A 377 -23.99 -8.46 -4.27
N GLU A 378 -23.20 -8.63 -3.21
CA GLU A 378 -23.66 -8.57 -1.81
C GLU A 378 -24.08 -7.18 -1.37
N LYS A 379 -23.43 -6.16 -1.92
CA LYS A 379 -23.78 -4.76 -1.72
C LYS A 379 -23.57 -4.00 -3.02
N GLY A 380 -24.41 -2.99 -3.24
CA GLY A 380 -24.36 -2.17 -4.45
C GLY A 380 -24.76 -2.90 -5.72
N ASN A 381 -24.37 -2.34 -6.86
CA ASN A 381 -24.92 -2.68 -8.16
C ASN A 381 -23.87 -3.21 -9.16
N THR A 382 -22.72 -3.71 -8.69
CA THR A 382 -21.62 -4.18 -9.56
C THR A 382 -22.07 -5.23 -10.58
N VAL A 383 -22.90 -6.20 -10.18
CA VAL A 383 -23.47 -7.20 -11.09
C VAL A 383 -24.36 -6.54 -12.16
N GLN A 384 -25.11 -5.50 -11.84
CA GLN A 384 -25.92 -4.79 -12.84
C GLN A 384 -25.03 -3.98 -13.80
N TYR A 385 -23.99 -3.31 -13.28
CA TYR A 385 -23.05 -2.54 -14.09
C TYR A 385 -22.25 -3.41 -15.07
N SER A 386 -21.85 -4.62 -14.66
CA SER A 386 -21.24 -5.58 -15.59
C SER A 386 -22.20 -6.00 -16.71
N LYS A 387 -23.48 -6.27 -16.42
CA LYS A 387 -24.50 -6.62 -17.43
C LYS A 387 -24.77 -5.48 -18.42
N ASN A 388 -24.67 -4.24 -17.95
CA ASN A 388 -24.83 -3.05 -18.78
C ASN A 388 -23.59 -2.73 -19.64
N GLY A 389 -22.44 -3.35 -19.35
CA GLY A 389 -21.17 -3.05 -20.00
C GLY A 389 -20.50 -1.77 -19.49
N ASP A 390 -20.78 -1.36 -18.26
CA ASP A 390 -20.20 -0.14 -17.65
C ASP A 390 -18.71 -0.30 -17.27
N PHE A 391 -18.21 -1.53 -17.24
CA PHE A 391 -16.79 -1.88 -17.12
C PHE A 391 -16.48 -3.15 -17.92
N HIS A 392 -15.21 -3.42 -18.17
CA HIS A 392 -14.79 -4.60 -18.95
C HIS A 392 -13.55 -5.29 -18.41
N LEU A 393 -13.48 -6.59 -18.65
CA LEU A 393 -12.36 -7.47 -18.33
C LEU A 393 -11.92 -8.16 -19.62
N LYS A 394 -10.84 -7.71 -20.26
CA LYS A 394 -10.44 -8.15 -21.61
C LYS A 394 -9.01 -8.65 -21.68
N ASN A 395 -8.77 -9.63 -22.55
CA ASN A 395 -7.45 -10.27 -22.71
C ASN A 395 -6.87 -10.74 -21.36
N ILE A 396 -7.70 -11.35 -20.51
CA ILE A 396 -7.29 -11.87 -19.21
C ILE A 396 -7.05 -13.37 -19.30
N ILE A 397 -5.92 -13.83 -18.75
CA ILE A 397 -5.61 -15.25 -18.58
C ILE A 397 -5.66 -15.59 -17.10
N PHE A 398 -6.53 -16.53 -16.74
CA PHE A 398 -6.54 -17.19 -15.44
C PHE A 398 -5.86 -18.55 -15.56
N ALA A 399 -4.70 -18.71 -14.92
CA ALA A 399 -3.92 -19.93 -14.98
C ALA A 399 -3.80 -20.63 -13.63
N GLY A 400 -4.23 -21.89 -13.55
CA GLY A 400 -4.11 -22.67 -12.30
C GLY A 400 -4.94 -22.13 -11.14
N MET A 401 -6.11 -21.52 -11.41
CA MET A 401 -7.05 -21.11 -10.35
C MET A 401 -7.69 -22.33 -9.68
N GLY A 402 -8.11 -22.18 -8.42
CA GLY A 402 -9.00 -23.16 -7.77
C GLY A 402 -10.37 -23.22 -8.45
N VAL A 403 -11.00 -22.06 -8.63
CA VAL A 403 -12.22 -21.88 -9.44
C VAL A 403 -12.10 -20.63 -10.33
N VAL A 404 -12.84 -20.62 -11.46
CA VAL A 404 -12.81 -19.47 -12.38
C VAL A 404 -13.50 -18.25 -11.77
N GLY A 405 -14.61 -18.45 -11.06
CA GLY A 405 -15.29 -17.36 -10.37
C GLY A 405 -16.18 -17.81 -9.21
N SER A 406 -16.64 -16.81 -8.46
CA SER A 406 -17.60 -16.92 -7.35
C SER A 406 -18.48 -15.67 -7.29
N ASP A 407 -19.70 -15.77 -6.75
CA ASP A 407 -20.69 -14.66 -6.74
C ASP A 407 -20.72 -13.86 -5.43
N ASN A 408 -19.97 -14.30 -4.42
CA ASN A 408 -20.01 -13.75 -3.07
C ASN A 408 -18.60 -13.69 -2.45
N ASN A 409 -18.40 -12.71 -1.56
CA ASN A 409 -17.23 -12.62 -0.73
C ASN A 409 -17.10 -13.87 0.16
N LYS A 410 -15.88 -14.37 0.33
CA LYS A 410 -15.53 -15.51 1.20
C LYS A 410 -16.22 -16.83 0.81
N LYS A 411 -16.69 -16.96 -0.44
CA LYS A 411 -17.26 -18.18 -1.01
C LYS A 411 -16.31 -18.74 -2.07
N TYR A 412 -15.80 -19.95 -1.84
CA TYR A 412 -14.72 -20.54 -2.65
C TYR A 412 -15.20 -21.51 -3.73
N GLU A 413 -16.50 -21.82 -3.72
CA GLU A 413 -17.13 -22.72 -4.68
C GLU A 413 -17.77 -21.94 -5.83
N ASP A 414 -17.67 -22.52 -7.02
CA ASP A 414 -18.18 -21.93 -8.26
C ASP A 414 -19.65 -22.30 -8.48
N TYR A 415 -20.53 -21.69 -7.69
CA TYR A 415 -21.97 -21.92 -7.75
C TYR A 415 -22.72 -20.63 -8.04
N LEU A 416 -23.78 -20.73 -8.84
CA LEU A 416 -24.68 -19.62 -9.10
C LEU A 416 -25.42 -19.24 -7.82
N TYR A 417 -25.32 -17.97 -7.40
CA TYR A 417 -26.10 -17.47 -6.27
C TYR A 417 -27.40 -16.81 -6.73
N ASN A 418 -28.54 -17.37 -6.31
CA ASN A 418 -29.84 -16.74 -6.52
C ASN A 418 -30.12 -15.70 -5.42
N ARG A 419 -30.05 -14.43 -5.80
CA ARG A 419 -30.27 -13.28 -4.92
C ARG A 419 -31.72 -13.12 -4.45
N GLU A 420 -32.70 -13.60 -5.22
CA GLU A 420 -34.13 -13.51 -4.86
C GLU A 420 -34.48 -14.49 -3.74
N THR A 421 -33.91 -15.70 -3.80
CA THR A 421 -34.17 -16.76 -2.82
C THR A 421 -33.12 -16.85 -1.71
N GLY A 422 -31.94 -16.25 -1.91
CA GLY A 422 -30.82 -16.33 -0.98
C GLY A 422 -30.15 -17.71 -0.94
N THR A 423 -30.16 -18.44 -2.06
CA THR A 423 -29.69 -19.84 -2.13
C THR A 423 -28.71 -20.05 -3.28
N TYR A 424 -27.80 -21.00 -3.13
CA TYR A 424 -26.93 -21.46 -4.20
C TYR A 424 -27.59 -22.55 -5.05
N ASP A 425 -27.41 -22.47 -6.36
CA ASP A 425 -27.68 -23.57 -7.28
C ASP A 425 -26.36 -24.25 -7.65
N GLU A 426 -26.06 -25.35 -6.97
CA GLU A 426 -24.80 -26.11 -7.16
C GLU A 426 -24.72 -26.81 -8.52
N SER A 427 -25.81 -26.83 -9.31
CA SER A 427 -25.81 -27.40 -10.66
C SER A 427 -25.34 -26.41 -11.74
N GLN A 428 -25.19 -25.14 -11.38
CA GLN A 428 -24.77 -24.07 -12.28
C GLN A 428 -23.53 -23.35 -11.75
N VAL A 429 -22.64 -22.94 -12.65
CA VAL A 429 -21.49 -22.10 -12.31
C VAL A 429 -21.92 -20.69 -11.96
N SER A 430 -21.08 -19.99 -11.19
CA SER A 430 -21.29 -18.61 -10.75
C SER A 430 -21.57 -17.65 -11.92
N TYR A 431 -22.29 -16.56 -11.65
CA TYR A 431 -22.40 -15.43 -12.59
C TYR A 431 -21.00 -14.93 -12.97
N SER A 432 -20.09 -14.75 -12.01
CA SER A 432 -18.71 -14.32 -12.25
C SER A 432 -17.97 -15.20 -13.27
N HIS A 433 -18.12 -16.53 -13.19
CA HIS A 433 -17.59 -17.44 -14.21
C HIS A 433 -18.17 -17.13 -15.58
N THR A 434 -19.51 -17.11 -15.70
CA THR A 434 -20.16 -16.90 -17.00
C THR A 434 -19.81 -15.54 -17.61
N PHE A 435 -19.71 -14.49 -16.79
CA PHE A 435 -19.28 -13.16 -17.21
C PHE A 435 -17.85 -13.19 -17.76
N PHE A 436 -16.89 -13.79 -17.05
CA PHE A 436 -15.52 -13.93 -17.51
C PHE A 436 -15.42 -14.66 -18.86
N LYS A 437 -16.16 -15.76 -19.01
CA LYS A 437 -16.17 -16.59 -20.23
C LYS A 437 -16.95 -15.98 -21.39
N SER A 438 -17.83 -15.01 -21.13
CA SER A 438 -18.59 -14.33 -22.19
C SER A 438 -17.71 -13.43 -23.07
N GLU A 439 -16.58 -12.97 -22.52
CA GLU A 439 -15.58 -12.21 -23.26
C GLU A 439 -14.60 -13.16 -23.96
N ALA A 440 -14.68 -13.22 -25.29
CA ALA A 440 -13.94 -14.17 -26.12
C ALA A 440 -12.41 -14.02 -26.04
N SER A 441 -11.92 -12.84 -25.64
CA SER A 441 -10.49 -12.60 -25.44
C SER A 441 -9.91 -13.21 -24.16
N ASN A 442 -10.76 -13.61 -23.20
CA ASN A 442 -10.33 -14.19 -21.94
C ASN A 442 -10.08 -15.70 -22.05
N LYS A 443 -9.10 -16.23 -21.29
CA LYS A 443 -8.71 -17.64 -21.32
C LYS A 443 -8.53 -18.20 -19.92
N VAL A 444 -8.77 -19.52 -19.80
CA VAL A 444 -8.37 -20.31 -18.63
C VAL A 444 -7.35 -21.33 -19.09
N MET A 445 -6.23 -21.43 -18.39
CA MET A 445 -5.08 -22.23 -18.77
C MET A 445 -4.47 -22.94 -17.55
N THR A 446 -3.52 -23.83 -17.78
CA THR A 446 -2.58 -24.30 -16.75
C THR A 446 -1.37 -23.37 -16.69
N GLU A 447 -0.70 -23.29 -15.54
CA GLU A 447 0.53 -22.49 -15.42
C GLU A 447 1.65 -23.00 -16.35
N ALA A 448 1.74 -24.31 -16.57
CA ALA A 448 2.76 -24.91 -17.43
C ALA A 448 2.67 -24.43 -18.89
N GLU A 449 1.46 -24.14 -19.39
CA GLU A 449 1.25 -23.64 -20.75
C GLU A 449 1.76 -22.21 -20.97
N LEU A 450 1.99 -21.45 -19.89
CA LEU A 450 2.45 -20.07 -19.97
C LEU A 450 3.95 -19.94 -20.23
N GLY A 451 4.74 -20.98 -19.93
CA GLY A 451 6.20 -20.94 -20.07
C GLY A 451 6.85 -19.80 -19.26
N LEU A 452 6.40 -19.59 -18.02
CA LEU A 452 6.93 -18.53 -17.16
C LEU A 452 8.33 -18.87 -16.63
N ALA A 453 9.13 -17.82 -16.45
CA ALA A 453 10.47 -17.82 -15.89
C ALA A 453 10.58 -16.79 -14.74
N ASP A 454 11.70 -16.84 -14.02
CA ASP A 454 12.01 -15.97 -12.87
C ASP A 454 13.34 -15.24 -13.10
N PRO A 455 13.41 -14.26 -14.02
CA PRO A 455 14.67 -13.62 -14.39
C PRO A 455 15.31 -12.81 -13.25
N MET A 456 14.52 -12.37 -12.27
CA MET A 456 14.98 -11.61 -11.10
C MET A 456 15.21 -12.47 -9.84
N ASN A 457 15.07 -13.80 -9.93
CA ASN A 457 15.18 -14.72 -8.80
C ASN A 457 14.30 -14.34 -7.60
N THR A 458 13.06 -13.96 -7.88
CA THR A 458 12.02 -13.58 -6.90
C THR A 458 11.57 -14.75 -6.03
N GLY A 459 11.86 -15.97 -6.48
CA GLY A 459 11.36 -17.22 -5.91
C GLY A 459 10.14 -17.77 -6.67
N GLN A 460 9.52 -17.00 -7.56
CA GLN A 460 8.33 -17.38 -8.33
C GLN A 460 8.52 -17.16 -9.83
N ASN A 461 7.92 -18.01 -10.67
CA ASN A 461 7.93 -17.77 -12.11
C ASN A 461 6.82 -16.76 -12.44
N TYR A 462 7.17 -15.62 -13.04
CA TYR A 462 6.23 -14.55 -13.30
C TYR A 462 6.32 -13.96 -14.72
N CYS A 463 7.47 -14.09 -15.38
CA CYS A 463 7.74 -13.47 -16.66
C CYS A 463 7.66 -14.52 -17.78
N PRO A 464 6.85 -14.34 -18.83
CA PRO A 464 6.78 -15.32 -19.92
C PRO A 464 8.11 -15.39 -20.67
N ALA A 465 8.56 -16.60 -21.03
CA ALA A 465 9.75 -16.78 -21.87
C ALA A 465 9.53 -16.30 -23.32
N THR A 466 8.27 -16.18 -23.74
CA THR A 466 7.88 -15.68 -25.07
C THR A 466 6.56 -14.94 -24.95
N ALA A 467 6.41 -13.86 -25.71
CA ALA A 467 5.23 -13.01 -25.65
C ALA A 467 3.91 -13.76 -25.79
N ILE A 468 3.06 -13.59 -24.79
CA ILE A 468 1.68 -14.07 -24.80
C ILE A 468 0.82 -12.94 -25.37
N MET A 469 0.35 -13.10 -26.61
CA MET A 469 -0.39 -12.04 -27.29
C MET A 469 -1.89 -12.09 -27.00
N GLY A 470 -2.46 -10.91 -26.74
CA GLY A 470 -3.88 -10.64 -26.69
C GLY A 470 -4.49 -10.53 -28.09
N THR A 471 -5.83 -10.47 -28.13
CA THR A 471 -6.59 -10.34 -29.37
C THR A 471 -6.52 -8.93 -29.98
N ASP A 472 -6.07 -7.96 -29.20
CA ASP A 472 -5.86 -6.55 -29.58
C ASP A 472 -4.46 -6.29 -30.18
N GLY A 473 -3.60 -7.31 -30.22
CA GLY A 473 -2.21 -7.19 -30.67
C GLY A 473 -1.23 -6.69 -29.60
N ASN A 474 -1.68 -6.43 -28.38
CA ASN A 474 -0.81 -6.17 -27.24
C ASN A 474 -0.45 -7.48 -26.54
N TYR A 475 0.61 -7.50 -25.74
CA TYR A 475 0.94 -8.67 -24.91
C TYR A 475 0.14 -8.66 -23.60
N ILE A 476 -0.14 -9.84 -23.07
CA ILE A 476 -0.82 -10.09 -21.80
C ILE A 476 0.22 -10.23 -20.68
N GLY A 477 -0.06 -9.62 -19.53
CA GLY A 477 0.84 -9.57 -18.39
C GLY A 477 1.62 -8.26 -18.32
N ALA A 478 2.38 -8.09 -17.24
CA ALA A 478 3.24 -6.93 -17.01
C ALA A 478 4.56 -6.94 -17.79
N PHE A 479 4.86 -8.04 -18.48
CA PHE A 479 6.09 -8.26 -19.22
C PHE A 479 5.78 -8.84 -20.57
N ARG A 480 6.44 -8.32 -21.62
CA ARG A 480 6.36 -8.93 -22.94
C ARG A 480 7.04 -10.30 -22.93
N ASP A 481 8.28 -10.36 -22.49
CA ASP A 481 9.09 -11.56 -22.39
C ASP A 481 10.27 -11.32 -21.44
N THR A 482 11.16 -12.30 -21.27
CA THR A 482 12.34 -12.19 -20.38
C THR A 482 13.37 -11.12 -20.79
N ASN A 483 13.21 -10.45 -21.94
CA ASN A 483 14.04 -9.29 -22.30
C ASN A 483 13.42 -7.97 -21.81
N ASP A 484 12.20 -7.99 -21.29
CA ASP A 484 11.56 -6.83 -20.69
C ASP A 484 12.08 -6.65 -19.26
N ASN A 485 12.93 -5.63 -19.09
CA ASN A 485 13.84 -5.52 -17.96
C ASN A 485 13.57 -4.30 -17.08
N TRP A 486 12.34 -3.81 -17.07
CA TRP A 486 11.96 -2.63 -16.29
C TRP A 486 12.13 -2.82 -14.77
N LEU A 487 12.23 -4.05 -14.26
CA LEU A 487 12.54 -4.34 -12.84
C LEU A 487 14.03 -4.14 -12.48
N GLU A 488 14.94 -4.25 -13.44
CA GLU A 488 16.37 -4.35 -13.15
C GLU A 488 16.91 -3.08 -12.46
N GLY A 489 17.87 -3.25 -11.56
CA GLY A 489 18.63 -2.15 -10.94
C GLY A 489 17.97 -1.48 -9.74
N TRP A 490 16.64 -1.32 -9.74
CA TRP A 490 15.95 -0.53 -8.71
C TRP A 490 15.10 -1.36 -7.75
N THR A 491 14.61 -2.52 -8.18
CA THR A 491 13.82 -3.42 -7.34
C THR A 491 14.69 -4.25 -6.40
N ASN A 492 14.08 -4.76 -5.33
CA ASN A 492 14.73 -5.67 -4.39
C ASN A 492 13.78 -6.76 -3.92
N PHE A 493 14.12 -8.02 -4.18
CA PHE A 493 13.33 -9.19 -3.79
C PHE A 493 13.88 -9.93 -2.56
N ASP A 494 14.88 -9.35 -1.88
CA ASP A 494 15.33 -9.78 -0.55
C ASP A 494 15.54 -8.59 0.40
N PRO A 495 14.52 -7.74 0.62
CA PRO A 495 14.63 -6.61 1.53
C PRO A 495 14.79 -7.05 2.98
N GLN A 496 14.48 -8.30 3.34
CA GLN A 496 14.67 -8.82 4.69
C GLN A 496 16.16 -8.87 5.05
N ASN A 497 17.03 -9.30 4.15
CA ASN A 497 18.46 -9.47 4.42
C ASN A 497 19.34 -8.33 3.90
N THR A 498 18.76 -7.37 3.18
CA THR A 498 19.52 -6.28 2.55
C THR A 498 20.14 -5.33 3.59
N VAL A 499 21.42 -5.01 3.39
CA VAL A 499 22.16 -3.98 4.13
C VAL A 499 22.12 -2.69 3.31
N TYR A 500 21.60 -1.62 3.91
CA TYR A 500 21.44 -0.29 3.31
C TYR A 500 22.48 0.68 3.81
#